data_AF-A0A5D0I9V0-F1
#
_entry.id   AF-A0A5D0I9V0-F1
#
_cell.length_a   1.000
_cell.length_b   1.000
_cell.length_c   1.000
_cell.angle_alpha   90.00
_cell.angle_beta   90.00
_cell.angle_gamma   90.00
#
_symmetry.space_group_name_H-M   'P 1'
#
loop_
_entity.id
_entity.type
_entity.pdbx_description
1 polymer ?
#
loop_
_entity_poly.entity_id
_entity_poly.type
_entity_poly.pdbx_seq_one_letter_code
_entity_poly.pdbx_strand_id
1 'polypeptide(L)'
;MKNSIKTIFTIALIFSFVVVGFAQKPEHAGKKDKTEKKIKKKKKKVQEKTEEEIEETKQKKQKAEKKLKKVKEEKLEEFEEKGNSYGKDKYGLEGKAYGQERARQAKLKKEEKEKELEDTVVRGESKASKARERVKEVKASLKGKKKAGEITEEEYKEKMEKLEAIEKEADNLEEKVKKGKKLRKAKGD
;
A
#
# COMPACT_ATOMS: atom_id res chain seq x y z
N MET A 1 -32.55 5.54 16.42
CA MET A 1 -31.62 6.60 15.95
C MET A 1 -31.46 7.80 16.89
N LYS A 2 -32.23 7.94 17.98
CA LYS A 2 -32.10 9.09 18.90
C LYS A 2 -30.99 8.95 19.96
N ASN A 3 -30.48 7.74 20.17
CA ASN A 3 -29.45 7.45 21.19
C ASN A 3 -28.01 7.43 20.63
N SER A 4 -27.86 7.31 19.30
CA SER A 4 -26.57 7.27 18.61
C SER A 4 -25.99 8.66 18.36
N ILE A 5 -26.84 9.70 18.35
CA ILE A 5 -26.42 11.10 18.16
C ILE A 5 -25.93 11.69 19.49
N LYS A 6 -26.52 11.27 20.62
CA LYS A 6 -26.10 11.72 21.97
C LYS A 6 -24.70 11.22 22.33
N THR A 7 -24.32 10.01 21.93
CA THR A 7 -22.98 9.44 22.18
C THR A 7 -21.88 10.05 21.32
N ILE A 8 -22.20 10.54 20.12
CA ILE A 8 -21.23 11.26 19.27
C ILE A 8 -20.98 12.68 19.83
N PHE A 9 -22.01 13.32 20.40
CA PHE A 9 -21.88 14.67 20.98
C PHE A 9 -21.09 14.68 22.30
N THR A 10 -21.16 13.62 23.13
CA THR A 10 -20.35 13.52 24.36
C THR A 10 -18.87 13.27 24.11
N ILE A 11 -18.49 12.58 23.02
CA ILE A 11 -17.08 12.38 22.66
C ILE A 11 -16.44 13.69 22.14
N ALA A 12 -17.22 14.54 21.47
CA ALA A 12 -16.74 15.83 20.97
C ALA A 12 -16.51 16.88 22.08
N LEU A 13 -17.20 16.78 23.22
CA LEU A 13 -17.15 17.78 24.30
C LEU A 13 -16.00 17.56 25.29
N ILE A 14 -15.38 16.37 25.31
CA ILE A 14 -14.23 16.05 26.17
C ILE A 14 -12.88 16.51 25.56
N PHE A 15 -12.87 16.88 24.27
CA PHE A 15 -11.65 17.36 23.58
C PHE A 15 -11.37 18.87 23.69
N SER A 16 -12.24 19.66 24.35
CA SER A 16 -12.10 21.13 24.39
C SER A 16 -11.45 21.71 25.66
N PHE A 17 -11.04 20.90 26.64
CA PHE A 17 -10.56 21.38 27.95
C PHE A 17 -9.09 21.07 28.27
N VAL A 18 -8.18 21.10 27.29
CA VAL A 18 -6.72 21.10 27.56
C VAL A 18 -6.00 22.16 26.73
N VAL A 19 -6.38 23.43 26.86
CA VAL A 19 -5.50 24.55 26.46
C VAL A 19 -5.71 25.76 27.39
N VAL A 20 -5.16 25.70 28.60
CA VAL A 20 -4.66 26.90 29.29
C VAL A 20 -3.41 26.52 30.09
N GLY A 21 -2.31 27.20 29.80
CA GLY A 21 -1.27 27.50 30.78
C GLY A 21 0.00 26.65 30.76
N PHE A 22 0.91 26.92 29.82
CA PHE A 22 2.34 27.01 30.16
C PHE A 22 3.00 28.06 29.26
N ALA A 23 2.86 29.31 29.70
CA ALA A 23 3.67 30.43 29.25
C ALA A 23 4.96 30.46 30.11
N GLN A 24 6.02 29.82 29.62
CA GLN A 24 7.41 30.13 30.00
C GLN A 24 8.26 30.09 28.73
N LYS A 25 8.91 31.22 28.45
CA LYS A 25 9.78 31.52 27.31
C LYS A 25 11.19 31.82 27.91
N PRO A 26 12.28 31.87 27.12
CA PRO A 26 12.91 30.76 26.40
C PRO A 26 14.44 30.70 26.67
N GLU A 27 15.03 29.52 26.76
CA GLU A 27 16.45 29.33 26.41
C GLU A 27 16.58 28.07 25.56
N HIS A 28 17.41 28.10 24.52
CA HIS A 28 17.64 27.05 23.50
C HIS A 28 16.78 27.06 22.21
N ALA A 29 16.63 28.23 21.57
CA ALA A 29 16.05 28.35 20.22
C ALA A 29 17.01 27.99 19.06
N GLY A 30 18.28 27.63 19.31
CA GLY A 30 19.28 27.51 18.23
C GLY A 30 19.43 26.13 17.55
N LYS A 31 18.98 25.03 18.17
CA LYS A 31 19.26 23.65 17.69
C LYS A 31 18.08 22.92 17.05
N LYS A 32 16.83 23.28 17.38
CA LYS A 32 15.63 22.64 16.77
C LYS A 32 15.40 23.08 15.31
N ASP A 33 15.68 24.34 14.99
CA ASP A 33 15.43 24.92 13.66
C ASP A 33 16.34 24.33 12.55
N LYS A 34 17.60 24.00 12.90
CA LYS A 34 18.53 23.33 11.97
C LYS A 34 18.12 21.89 11.66
N THR A 35 17.37 21.25 12.56
CA THR A 35 16.95 19.85 12.43
C THR A 35 15.68 19.76 11.59
N GLU A 36 14.70 20.66 11.80
CA GLU A 36 13.50 20.75 10.97
C GLU A 36 13.80 21.18 9.52
N LYS A 37 14.73 22.13 9.31
CA LYS A 37 15.18 22.49 7.95
C LYS A 37 15.86 21.33 7.23
N LYS A 38 16.63 20.48 7.94
CA LYS A 38 17.26 19.27 7.35
C LYS A 38 16.23 18.18 7.02
N ILE A 39 15.20 18.02 7.84
CA ILE A 39 14.11 17.05 7.59
C ILE A 39 13.24 17.50 6.42
N LYS A 40 12.86 18.79 6.32
CA LYS A 40 12.14 19.33 5.16
C LYS A 40 12.95 19.22 3.86
N LYS A 41 14.26 19.51 3.88
CA LYS A 41 15.13 19.32 2.69
C LYS A 41 15.25 17.85 2.27
N LYS A 42 15.32 16.91 3.21
CA LYS A 42 15.33 15.46 2.88
C LYS A 42 13.99 15.01 2.30
N LYS A 43 12.85 15.46 2.85
CA LYS A 43 11.52 15.13 2.33
C LYS A 43 11.33 15.65 0.89
N LYS A 44 11.75 16.89 0.61
CA LYS A 44 11.67 17.48 -0.74
C LYS A 44 12.54 16.73 -1.76
N LYS A 45 13.78 16.36 -1.39
CA LYS A 45 14.67 15.56 -2.24
C LYS A 45 14.16 14.15 -2.52
N VAL A 46 13.46 13.52 -1.56
CA VAL A 46 12.84 12.20 -1.78
C VAL A 46 11.65 12.32 -2.72
N GLN A 47 10.85 13.39 -2.59
CA GLN A 47 9.69 13.64 -3.44
C GLN A 47 10.10 13.93 -4.89
N GLU A 48 11.10 14.77 -5.12
CA GLU A 48 11.66 15.04 -6.47
C GLU A 48 12.22 13.76 -7.12
N LYS A 49 12.97 12.94 -6.38
CA LYS A 49 13.49 11.66 -6.91
C LYS A 49 12.38 10.68 -7.28
N THR A 50 11.28 10.70 -6.52
CA THR A 50 10.13 9.82 -6.79
C THR A 50 9.36 10.31 -8.02
N GLU A 51 9.25 11.63 -8.23
CA GLU A 51 8.64 12.21 -9.43
C GLU A 51 9.47 11.98 -10.69
N GLU A 52 10.80 12.13 -10.63
CA GLU A 52 11.71 11.79 -11.75
C GLU A 52 11.61 10.31 -12.14
N GLU A 53 11.57 9.40 -11.17
CA GLU A 53 11.47 7.95 -11.42
C GLU A 53 10.12 7.57 -12.05
N ILE A 54 9.04 8.26 -11.66
CA ILE A 54 7.70 8.10 -12.27
C ILE A 54 7.68 8.62 -13.72
N GLU A 55 8.32 9.75 -14.01
CA GLU A 55 8.40 10.28 -15.37
C GLU A 55 9.26 9.41 -16.30
N GLU A 56 10.41 8.91 -15.83
CA GLU A 56 11.25 7.98 -16.59
C GLU A 56 10.46 6.70 -16.95
N THR A 57 9.67 6.20 -16.01
CA THR A 57 8.84 5.00 -16.21
C THR A 57 7.73 5.25 -17.22
N LYS A 58 7.11 6.44 -17.22
CA LYS A 58 6.11 6.83 -18.24
C LYS A 58 6.73 6.96 -19.63
N GLN A 59 7.92 7.55 -19.76
CA GLN A 59 8.60 7.69 -21.05
C GLN A 59 9.05 6.34 -21.62
N LYS A 60 9.55 5.41 -20.79
CA LYS A 60 9.86 4.03 -21.19
C LYS A 60 8.61 3.29 -21.69
N LYS A 61 7.46 3.50 -21.05
CA LYS A 61 6.16 2.91 -21.45
C LYS A 61 5.71 3.40 -22.83
N GLN A 62 5.81 4.70 -23.12
CA GLN A 62 5.45 5.27 -24.43
C GLN A 62 6.37 4.81 -25.56
N LYS A 63 7.69 4.66 -25.30
CA LYS A 63 8.64 4.14 -26.31
C LYS A 63 8.41 2.66 -26.62
N ALA A 64 8.05 1.84 -25.63
CA ALA A 64 7.70 0.43 -25.84
C ALA A 64 6.41 0.28 -26.66
N GLU A 65 5.42 1.13 -26.41
CA GLU A 65 4.13 1.10 -27.11
C GLU A 65 4.26 1.50 -28.59
N LYS A 66 5.11 2.48 -28.92
CA LYS A 66 5.41 2.85 -30.32
C LYS A 66 6.18 1.76 -31.06
N LYS A 67 7.13 1.06 -30.42
CA LYS A 67 7.85 -0.07 -31.03
C LYS A 67 6.91 -1.26 -31.32
N LEU A 68 5.95 -1.52 -30.43
CA LEU A 68 4.96 -2.58 -30.62
C LEU A 68 4.03 -2.32 -31.81
N LYS A 69 3.65 -1.06 -32.07
CA LYS A 69 2.82 -0.70 -33.23
C LYS A 69 3.56 -0.93 -34.56
N LYS A 70 4.85 -0.61 -34.63
CA LYS A 70 5.64 -0.76 -35.87
C LYS A 70 5.83 -2.23 -36.29
N VAL A 71 6.03 -3.13 -35.32
CA VAL A 71 6.11 -4.59 -35.56
C VAL A 71 4.76 -5.18 -36.02
N LYS A 72 3.65 -4.48 -35.76
CA LYS A 72 2.30 -4.91 -36.11
C LYS A 72 2.00 -4.71 -37.60
N GLU A 73 2.54 -3.67 -38.24
CA GLU A 73 2.30 -3.36 -39.66
C GLU A 73 3.15 -4.26 -40.58
N GLU A 74 4.43 -4.48 -40.28
CA GLU A 74 5.33 -5.29 -41.14
C GLU A 74 4.96 -6.80 -41.20
N LYS A 75 4.16 -7.31 -40.26
CA LYS A 75 3.81 -8.74 -40.18
C LYS A 75 2.43 -9.11 -40.75
N LEU A 76 1.69 -8.12 -41.23
CA LEU A 76 0.33 -8.28 -41.73
C LEU A 76 0.28 -8.57 -43.24
N GLU A 77 1.33 -8.26 -44.00
CA GLU A 77 1.36 -8.42 -45.47
C GLU A 77 1.80 -9.81 -45.97
N GLU A 78 2.37 -10.67 -45.11
CA GLU A 78 3.05 -11.92 -45.55
C GLU A 78 2.24 -13.22 -45.31
N PHE A 79 0.97 -13.15 -44.91
CA PHE A 79 0.25 -14.34 -44.42
C PHE A 79 -1.15 -14.56 -45.01
N GLU A 80 -1.33 -14.28 -46.29
CA GLU A 80 -2.42 -14.87 -47.06
C GLU A 80 -1.88 -16.08 -47.85
N GLU A 81 -1.95 -17.28 -47.27
CA GLU A 81 -2.38 -18.49 -47.99
C GLU A 81 -2.26 -19.75 -47.13
N LYS A 82 -3.41 -20.44 -47.01
CA LYS A 82 -3.60 -21.88 -46.75
C LYS A 82 -3.19 -22.43 -45.37
N GLY A 83 -4.22 -22.63 -44.54
CA GLY A 83 -4.19 -23.58 -43.42
C GLY A 83 -5.57 -23.75 -42.78
N ASN A 84 -6.12 -24.96 -42.84
CA ASN A 84 -7.36 -25.36 -42.16
C ASN A 84 -7.32 -24.93 -40.69
N SER A 85 -8.27 -24.10 -40.25
CA SER A 85 -8.39 -23.75 -38.83
C SER A 85 -9.85 -23.67 -38.44
N TYR A 86 -10.28 -24.65 -37.63
CA TYR A 86 -11.45 -24.56 -36.76
C TYR A 86 -11.33 -23.28 -35.91
N GLY A 87 -11.93 -22.19 -36.37
CA GLY A 87 -11.75 -20.88 -35.77
C GLY A 87 -12.10 -19.67 -36.64
N LYS A 88 -12.71 -19.86 -37.81
CA LYS A 88 -13.43 -18.78 -38.47
C LYS A 88 -14.67 -18.45 -37.61
N ASP A 89 -14.82 -17.17 -37.30
CA ASP A 89 -16.01 -16.57 -36.69
C ASP A 89 -16.12 -16.60 -35.16
N LYS A 90 -15.22 -15.86 -34.51
CA LYS A 90 -15.62 -15.03 -33.37
C LYS A 90 -15.28 -13.57 -33.66
N TYR A 91 -16.28 -12.80 -34.09
CA TYR A 91 -16.24 -11.34 -34.26
C TYR A 91 -15.40 -10.77 -35.43
N GLY A 92 -15.31 -11.50 -36.56
CA GLY A 92 -14.68 -10.95 -37.79
C GLY A 92 -13.16 -10.91 -37.80
N LEU A 93 -12.50 -11.53 -36.81
CA LEU A 93 -11.05 -11.76 -36.81
C LEU A 93 -10.76 -13.19 -37.29
N GLU A 94 -9.87 -13.34 -38.27
CA GLU A 94 -9.40 -14.65 -38.73
C GLU A 94 -8.79 -15.46 -37.57
N GLY A 95 -8.96 -16.79 -37.57
CA GLY A 95 -8.62 -17.65 -36.43
C GLY A 95 -7.19 -17.49 -35.89
N LYS A 96 -6.21 -17.18 -36.77
CA LYS A 96 -4.83 -16.87 -36.38
C LYS A 96 -4.72 -15.56 -35.60
N ALA A 97 -5.36 -14.49 -36.08
CA ALA A 97 -5.39 -13.19 -35.42
C ALA A 97 -6.14 -13.26 -34.08
N TYR A 98 -7.26 -13.98 -34.03
CA TYR A 98 -8.00 -14.22 -32.78
C TYR A 98 -7.17 -14.99 -31.75
N GLY A 99 -6.44 -16.04 -32.18
CA GLY A 99 -5.53 -16.80 -31.31
C GLY A 99 -4.41 -15.93 -30.75
N GLN A 100 -3.79 -15.09 -31.57
CA GLN A 100 -2.76 -14.15 -31.15
C GLN A 100 -3.29 -13.11 -30.16
N GLU A 101 -4.46 -12.52 -30.42
CA GLU A 101 -5.07 -11.54 -29.53
C GLU A 101 -5.45 -12.17 -28.18
N ARG A 102 -5.98 -13.40 -28.17
CA ARG A 102 -6.27 -14.13 -26.92
C ARG A 102 -5.00 -14.42 -26.12
N ALA A 103 -3.92 -14.84 -26.78
CA ALA A 103 -2.63 -15.05 -26.14
C ALA A 103 -2.06 -13.74 -25.56
N ARG A 104 -2.19 -12.62 -26.31
CA ARG A 104 -1.79 -11.29 -25.85
C ARG A 104 -2.58 -10.87 -24.61
N GLN A 105 -3.91 -11.01 -24.62
CA GLN A 105 -4.76 -10.71 -23.48
C GLN A 105 -4.44 -11.58 -22.27
N ALA A 106 -4.14 -12.87 -22.48
CA ALA A 106 -3.75 -13.76 -21.39
C ALA A 106 -2.43 -13.32 -20.73
N LYS A 107 -1.43 -12.90 -21.54
CA LYS A 107 -0.17 -12.34 -21.02
C LYS A 107 -0.39 -11.05 -20.24
N LEU A 108 -1.15 -10.10 -20.80
CA LEU A 108 -1.47 -8.85 -20.12
C LEU A 108 -2.19 -9.09 -18.78
N LYS A 109 -3.20 -9.96 -18.74
CA LYS A 109 -3.91 -10.33 -17.51
C LYS A 109 -2.99 -11.01 -16.49
N LYS A 110 -2.00 -11.78 -16.94
CA LYS A 110 -1.00 -12.40 -16.06
C LYS A 110 -0.13 -11.32 -15.42
N GLU A 111 0.43 -10.41 -16.23
CA GLU A 111 1.26 -9.30 -15.75
C GLU A 111 0.51 -8.37 -14.79
N GLU A 112 -0.76 -8.06 -15.07
CA GLU A 112 -1.61 -7.25 -14.20
C GLU A 112 -1.80 -7.93 -12.83
N LYS A 113 -2.14 -9.22 -12.81
CA LYS A 113 -2.31 -9.99 -11.56
C LYS A 113 -1.02 -10.12 -10.76
N GLU A 114 0.13 -10.19 -11.42
CA GLU A 114 1.43 -10.21 -10.75
C GLU A 114 1.73 -8.88 -10.05
N LYS A 115 1.46 -7.76 -10.72
CA LYS A 115 1.58 -6.41 -10.13
C LYS A 115 0.61 -6.21 -8.97
N GLU A 116 -0.65 -6.60 -9.12
CA GLU A 116 -1.65 -6.52 -8.05
C GLU A 116 -1.24 -7.33 -6.82
N LEU A 117 -0.68 -8.54 -7.04
CA LEU A 117 -0.16 -9.37 -5.96
C LEU A 117 1.02 -8.70 -5.26
N GLU A 118 1.96 -8.14 -6.01
CA GLU A 118 3.10 -7.41 -5.45
C GLU A 118 2.66 -6.20 -4.61
N ASP A 119 1.79 -5.36 -5.17
CA ASP A 119 1.26 -4.20 -4.46
C ASP A 119 0.50 -4.60 -3.19
N THR A 120 -0.20 -5.73 -3.21
CA THR A 120 -0.93 -6.25 -2.05
C THR A 120 0.02 -6.76 -0.98
N VAL A 121 1.09 -7.46 -1.37
CA VAL A 121 2.13 -7.94 -0.45
C VAL A 121 2.84 -6.76 0.21
N VAL A 122 3.29 -5.78 -0.57
CA VAL A 122 3.97 -4.57 -0.04
C VAL A 122 3.06 -3.77 0.89
N ARG A 123 1.79 -3.56 0.51
CA ARG A 123 0.82 -2.88 1.39
C ARG A 123 0.53 -3.67 2.66
N GLY A 124 0.43 -4.99 2.56
CA GLY A 124 0.24 -5.88 3.70
C GLY A 124 1.40 -5.80 4.69
N GLU A 125 2.65 -5.80 4.22
CA GLU A 125 3.86 -5.66 5.04
C GLU A 125 3.88 -4.33 5.79
N SER A 126 3.65 -3.22 5.09
CA SER A 126 3.66 -1.91 5.70
C SER A 126 2.57 -1.79 6.79
N LYS A 127 1.39 -2.36 6.55
CA LYS A 127 0.30 -2.37 7.55
C LYS A 127 0.65 -3.23 8.76
N ALA A 128 1.16 -4.44 8.57
CA ALA A 128 1.54 -5.33 9.67
C ALA A 128 2.65 -4.71 10.54
N SER A 129 3.70 -4.15 9.91
CA SER A 129 4.80 -3.49 10.61
C SER A 129 4.30 -2.30 11.45
N LYS A 130 3.49 -1.41 10.85
CA LYS A 130 2.92 -0.25 11.55
C LYS A 130 1.99 -0.66 12.69
N ALA A 131 1.21 -1.73 12.52
CA ALA A 131 0.35 -2.25 13.57
C ALA A 131 1.18 -2.73 14.77
N ARG A 132 2.25 -3.50 14.53
CA ARG A 132 3.14 -3.97 15.60
C ARG A 132 3.87 -2.84 16.32
N GLU A 133 4.38 -1.85 15.59
CA GLU A 133 5.01 -0.67 16.20
C GLU A 133 4.04 0.07 17.13
N ARG A 134 2.82 0.33 16.66
CA ARG A 134 1.78 0.98 17.48
C ARG A 134 1.40 0.14 18.69
N VAL A 135 1.22 -1.17 18.53
CA VAL A 135 0.92 -2.07 19.66
C VAL A 135 2.04 -2.00 20.70
N LYS A 136 3.31 -1.99 20.26
CA LYS A 136 4.46 -1.88 21.15
C LYS A 136 4.50 -0.55 21.91
N GLU A 137 4.24 0.56 21.22
CA GLU A 137 4.16 1.91 21.82
C GLU A 137 3.03 2.01 22.84
N VAL A 138 1.83 1.50 22.50
CA VAL A 138 0.68 1.54 23.40
C VAL A 138 0.89 0.60 24.59
N LYS A 139 1.47 -0.60 24.40
CA LYS A 139 1.85 -1.49 25.51
C LYS A 139 2.84 -0.82 26.47
N ALA A 140 3.86 -0.14 25.95
CA ALA A 140 4.82 0.59 26.77
C ALA A 140 4.15 1.74 27.54
N SER A 141 3.27 2.49 26.87
CA SER A 141 2.51 3.58 27.48
C SER A 141 1.57 3.07 28.59
N LEU A 142 0.84 1.98 28.37
CA LEU A 142 -0.04 1.38 29.38
C LEU A 142 0.72 0.90 30.61
N LYS A 143 1.90 0.28 30.41
CA LYS A 143 2.77 -0.11 31.53
C LYS A 143 3.25 1.09 32.32
N GLY A 144 3.58 2.21 31.65
CA GLY A 144 3.93 3.46 32.31
C GLY A 144 2.77 4.02 33.14
N LYS A 145 1.57 4.10 32.57
CA LYS A 145 0.36 4.59 33.25
C LYS A 145 -0.03 3.75 34.45
N LYS A 146 0.08 2.42 34.35
CA LYS A 146 -0.16 1.51 35.47
C LYS A 146 0.81 1.77 36.62
N LYS A 147 2.10 1.91 36.32
CA LYS A 147 3.13 2.22 37.33
C LYS A 147 2.93 3.60 37.97
N ALA A 148 2.41 4.56 37.22
CA ALA A 148 2.07 5.90 37.71
C ALA A 148 0.75 5.93 38.50
N GLY A 149 -0.02 4.83 38.54
CA GLY A 149 -1.33 4.78 39.19
C GLY A 149 -2.44 5.52 38.44
N GLU A 150 -2.21 5.91 37.17
CA GLU A 150 -3.19 6.65 36.35
C GLU A 150 -4.35 5.77 35.86
N ILE A 151 -4.18 4.45 35.89
CA ILE A 151 -5.18 3.47 35.44
C ILE A 151 -5.30 2.35 36.48
N THR A 152 -6.51 1.82 36.65
CA THR A 152 -6.76 0.69 37.54
C THR A 152 -6.25 -0.62 36.92
N GLU A 153 -6.16 -1.67 37.75
CA GLU A 153 -5.78 -3.01 37.30
C GLU A 153 -6.78 -3.55 36.26
N GLU A 154 -8.08 -3.33 36.48
CA GLU A 154 -9.12 -3.78 35.55
C GLU A 154 -9.00 -3.07 34.20
N GLU A 155 -8.82 -1.74 34.19
CA GLU A 155 -8.64 -0.99 32.96
C GLU A 155 -7.38 -1.40 32.20
N TYR A 156 -6.29 -1.68 32.91
CA TYR A 156 -5.06 -2.17 32.31
C TYR A 156 -5.29 -3.51 31.63
N LYS A 157 -5.98 -4.44 32.31
CA LYS A 157 -6.27 -5.78 31.78
C LYS A 157 -7.16 -5.70 30.53
N GLU A 158 -8.24 -4.94 30.56
CA GLU A 158 -9.15 -4.78 29.42
C GLU A 158 -8.43 -4.17 28.21
N LYS A 159 -7.62 -3.12 28.42
CA LYS A 159 -6.86 -2.48 27.34
C LYS A 159 -5.77 -3.41 26.79
N MET A 160 -5.19 -4.26 27.64
CA MET A 160 -4.19 -5.23 27.23
C MET A 160 -4.81 -6.37 26.40
N GLU A 161 -5.95 -6.92 26.80
CA GLU A 161 -6.67 -7.94 26.02
C GLU A 161 -7.00 -7.44 24.60
N LYS A 162 -7.43 -6.18 24.47
CA LYS A 162 -7.66 -5.55 23.14
C LYS A 162 -6.37 -5.45 22.31
N LEU A 163 -5.24 -5.14 22.93
CA LEU A 163 -3.95 -5.10 22.23
C LEU A 163 -3.47 -6.48 21.79
N GLU A 164 -3.73 -7.51 22.58
CA GLU A 164 -3.46 -8.90 22.22
C GLU A 164 -4.28 -9.35 21.01
N ALA A 165 -5.56 -8.96 20.93
CA ALA A 165 -6.38 -9.22 19.76
C ALA A 165 -5.81 -8.55 18.50
N ILE A 166 -5.41 -7.28 18.59
CA ILE A 166 -4.80 -6.53 17.49
C ILE A 166 -3.45 -7.15 17.07
N GLU A 167 -2.66 -7.63 18.03
CA GLU A 167 -1.39 -8.31 17.76
C GLU A 167 -1.59 -9.62 16.99
N LYS A 168 -2.58 -10.44 17.41
CA LYS A 168 -2.97 -11.65 16.67
C LYS A 168 -3.44 -11.34 15.25
N GLU A 169 -4.19 -10.27 15.05
CA GLU A 169 -4.58 -9.83 13.71
C GLU A 169 -3.39 -9.39 12.84
N ALA A 170 -2.42 -8.69 13.44
CA ALA A 170 -1.18 -8.31 12.76
C ALA A 170 -0.37 -9.55 12.36
N ASP A 171 -0.27 -10.55 13.24
CA ASP A 171 0.41 -11.83 12.97
C ASP A 171 -0.27 -12.59 11.83
N ASN A 172 -1.60 -12.70 11.86
CA ASN A 172 -2.38 -13.29 10.78
C ASN A 172 -2.16 -12.57 9.44
N LEU A 173 -2.02 -11.25 9.45
CA LEU A 173 -1.70 -10.47 8.26
C LEU A 173 -0.28 -10.78 7.75
N GLU A 174 0.71 -10.87 8.63
CA GLU A 174 2.08 -11.27 8.28
C GLU A 174 2.13 -12.66 7.66
N GLU A 175 1.36 -13.62 8.17
CA GLU A 175 1.28 -14.95 7.58
C GLU A 175 0.71 -14.93 6.17
N LYS A 176 -0.37 -14.17 5.94
CA LYS A 176 -0.96 -14.00 4.60
C LYS A 176 0.04 -13.36 3.65
N VAL A 177 0.77 -12.35 4.10
CA VAL A 177 1.86 -11.71 3.36
C VAL A 177 2.98 -12.72 3.02
N LYS A 178 3.42 -13.53 4.00
CA LYS A 178 4.43 -14.58 3.78
C LYS A 178 3.96 -15.60 2.74
N LYS A 179 2.70 -16.02 2.80
CA LYS A 179 2.09 -16.91 1.77
C LYS A 179 2.09 -16.23 0.40
N GLY A 180 1.69 -14.96 0.32
CA GLY A 180 1.75 -14.16 -0.91
C GLY A 180 3.16 -14.07 -1.51
N LYS A 181 4.18 -13.84 -0.67
CA LYS A 181 5.60 -13.84 -1.10
C LYS A 181 6.04 -15.19 -1.69
N LYS A 182 5.66 -16.30 -1.05
CA LYS A 182 6.00 -17.65 -1.53
C LYS A 182 5.36 -17.92 -2.90
N LEU A 183 4.10 -17.55 -3.06
CA LEU A 183 3.39 -17.67 -4.35
C LEU A 183 4.02 -16.83 -5.45
N ARG A 184 4.55 -15.63 -5.12
CA ARG A 184 5.29 -14.80 -6.08
C ARG A 184 6.59 -15.48 -6.53
N LYS A 185 7.38 -16.00 -5.58
CA LYS A 185 8.65 -16.68 -5.89
C LYS A 185 8.45 -17.91 -6.78
N ALA A 186 7.49 -18.77 -6.43
CA ALA A 186 7.18 -19.98 -7.19
C ALA A 186 6.61 -19.74 -8.61
N LYS A 187 6.29 -18.49 -8.98
CA LYS A 187 5.84 -18.12 -10.33
C LYS A 187 6.92 -17.41 -11.17
N GLY A 188 7.99 -16.96 -10.53
CA GLY A 188 9.12 -16.28 -11.17
C GLY A 188 10.29 -17.21 -11.51
N ASP A 189 10.32 -18.41 -10.92
CA ASP A 189 11.13 -19.56 -11.35
C ASP A 189 10.38 -20.38 -12.42
#